data_AF-A0A850SQA3-F1
#
_entry.id   AF-A0A850SQA3-F1
#
_cell.length_a   1.000
_cell.length_b   1.000
_cell.length_c   1.000
_cell.angle_alpha   90.00
_cell.angle_beta   90.00
_cell.angle_gamma   90.00
#
_symmetry.space_group_name_H-M   'P 1'
#
loop_
_entity.id
_entity.type
_entity.pdbx_description
1 polymer ?
#
loop_
_entity_poly.entity_id
_entity_poly.type
_entity_poly.pdbx_seq_one_letter_code
_entity_poly.pdbx_strand_id
1 'polypeptide(L)'
;MPNCARLWVAAIANAALFFAASPVFAQIPAEPRVAVHFFPTASPGKPIPQLGLGVWRYWSYEEPFLDLTKGTPARYSALLADGSRMSWRDLWEAGHIDKTTLYPVSLPTGAVLVGGVFRFGADTIPDAFADTYVLDWDGDADLRLARTCTGPSDTNCQTRISANRVEASLSGPNLGLWEITRIGPGGVRNIRLYRKANEAALNRGEILSPKFREHARRYKVLRFMDPQDASSARPFRPGNFLTANAASYVAELYDGPPETPREADHAVLFKVALETDTAAWVHVAALPGAPSSLNAFTGPPVADPAPYQQAWLAACRDTGALLSSLDWAAYMDNIVRGLRSSGYPARRLLYLEGWNEVWNTAQPWDRMSYCGRGVAEALGQGQNASYGYGYLTAHMMVQMDAALKRANRRQAWTVVLAQQAVNIWSTRGALAGFKRYFTDRGVDPAPWIRHVGVSVAGYYALSLSRVHGFMKNPDDQTHLAALKAAIAADPAGTAKARADWLISSNGYGSIPWAAGLRAMHEAEAVAAGAYFLGDFEGESYDEPEWYMRGDPAIINWHEDFVAGAEGERVTRAWVAAMHAQNPKAIAANYLSIHPFDPEGSDPADVRLLDPWWDGYYGEDNGRTRGLGSMLRR
;
A
#
# COMPACT_ATOMS: atom_id res chain seq x y z
N MET A 1 -30.30 -33.09 45.21
CA MET A 1 -29.30 -32.24 44.53
C MET A 1 -28.37 -33.08 43.64
N PRO A 2 -28.68 -33.31 42.35
CA PRO A 2 -27.71 -33.91 41.43
C PRO A 2 -27.65 -33.22 40.04
N ASN A 3 -27.56 -31.88 39.98
CA ASN A 3 -27.54 -31.14 38.70
C ASN A 3 -26.26 -30.34 38.39
N CYS A 4 -25.25 -30.29 39.28
CA CYS A 4 -24.00 -29.57 38.98
C CYS A 4 -22.97 -30.38 38.18
N ALA A 5 -23.02 -31.72 38.22
CA ALA A 5 -22.02 -32.57 37.55
C ALA A 5 -22.26 -32.72 36.03
N ARG A 6 -23.49 -32.55 35.53
CA ARG A 6 -23.79 -32.71 34.09
C ARG A 6 -23.43 -31.48 33.24
N LEU A 7 -23.38 -30.29 33.82
CA LEU A 7 -23.00 -29.06 33.11
C LEU A 7 -21.47 -28.97 32.87
N TRP A 8 -20.66 -29.54 33.77
CA TRP A 8 -19.21 -29.57 33.59
C TRP A 8 -18.73 -30.61 32.57
N VAL A 9 -19.39 -31.77 32.50
CA VAL A 9 -19.05 -32.80 31.50
C VAL A 9 -19.47 -32.37 30.08
N ALA A 10 -20.54 -31.59 29.92
CA ALA A 10 -20.92 -31.04 28.61
C ALA A 10 -20.00 -29.91 28.13
N ALA A 11 -19.47 -29.09 29.03
CA ALA A 11 -18.49 -28.05 28.69
C ALA A 11 -17.12 -28.63 28.29
N ILE A 12 -16.67 -29.69 28.98
CA ILE A 12 -15.41 -30.39 28.65
C ILE A 12 -15.58 -31.27 27.41
N ALA A 13 -16.74 -31.89 27.19
CA ALA A 13 -17.03 -32.66 25.98
C ALA A 13 -17.13 -31.75 24.74
N ASN A 14 -17.69 -30.54 24.86
CA ASN A 14 -17.66 -29.56 23.77
C ASN A 14 -16.24 -29.06 23.50
N ALA A 15 -15.41 -28.80 24.53
CA ALA A 15 -14.01 -28.47 24.31
C ALA A 15 -13.23 -29.61 23.63
N ALA A 16 -13.49 -30.87 23.97
CA ALA A 16 -12.82 -32.03 23.39
C ALA A 16 -13.32 -32.40 21.98
N LEU A 17 -14.60 -32.18 21.67
CA LEU A 17 -15.16 -32.39 20.32
C LEU A 17 -14.80 -31.25 19.34
N PHE A 18 -14.53 -30.03 19.83
CA PHE A 18 -14.02 -28.95 18.98
C PHE A 18 -12.58 -29.17 18.48
N PHE A 19 -11.77 -29.98 19.19
CA PHE A 19 -10.45 -30.41 18.70
C PHE A 19 -10.50 -31.61 17.75
N ALA A 20 -11.66 -32.27 17.62
CA ALA A 20 -11.78 -33.56 16.94
C ALA A 20 -12.79 -33.55 15.78
N ALA A 21 -12.82 -32.52 14.93
CA ALA A 21 -13.37 -32.61 13.56
C ALA A 21 -13.14 -31.34 12.71
N SER A 22 -11.92 -30.80 12.69
CA SER A 22 -11.53 -29.88 11.61
C SER A 22 -10.34 -30.48 10.86
N PRO A 23 -10.44 -30.77 9.55
CA PRO A 23 -9.34 -31.35 8.76
C PRO A 23 -8.12 -30.42 8.61
N VAL A 24 -8.11 -29.27 9.31
CA VAL A 24 -7.20 -28.14 9.09
C VAL A 24 -6.07 -28.08 10.12
N PHE A 25 -6.09 -28.85 11.20
CA PHE A 25 -4.88 -29.07 12.01
C PHE A 25 -4.03 -30.18 11.37
N ALA A 26 -3.63 -29.97 10.11
CA ALA A 26 -2.43 -30.65 9.62
C ALA A 26 -1.32 -30.40 10.65
N GLN A 27 -0.61 -31.46 11.08
CA GLN A 27 0.51 -31.31 12.00
C GLN A 27 1.42 -30.19 11.49
N ILE A 28 1.50 -29.10 12.27
CA ILE A 28 2.44 -28.02 12.00
C ILE A 28 3.83 -28.67 12.02
N PRO A 29 4.62 -28.57 10.94
CA PRO A 29 5.92 -29.19 10.92
C PRO A 29 6.81 -28.57 11.99
N ALA A 30 7.75 -29.35 12.52
CA ALA A 30 8.73 -28.86 13.49
C ALA A 30 9.58 -27.71 12.90
N GLU A 31 9.80 -27.68 11.59
CA GLU A 31 10.51 -26.60 10.89
C GLU A 31 9.76 -26.18 9.60
N PRO A 32 9.77 -24.88 9.26
CA PRO A 32 9.17 -24.40 8.01
C PRO A 32 10.06 -24.69 6.80
N ARG A 33 9.45 -24.83 5.62
CA ARG A 33 10.13 -25.03 4.32
C ARG A 33 10.59 -23.71 3.72
N VAL A 34 11.46 -23.00 4.44
CA VAL A 34 12.07 -21.75 3.97
C VAL A 34 13.41 -22.07 3.29
N ALA A 35 13.59 -21.64 2.04
CA ALA A 35 14.93 -21.66 1.44
C ALA A 35 15.81 -20.61 2.15
N VAL A 36 17.09 -20.95 2.40
CA VAL A 36 18.08 -20.12 3.12
C VAL A 36 17.89 -18.61 2.84
N HIS A 37 17.87 -17.81 3.91
CA HIS A 37 17.74 -16.36 3.80
C HIS A 37 18.88 -15.77 2.97
N PHE A 38 18.55 -15.31 1.78
CA PHE A 38 19.41 -14.41 1.02
C PHE A 38 18.69 -13.07 0.93
N PHE A 39 19.18 -12.09 1.69
CA PHE A 39 18.89 -10.70 1.36
C PHE A 39 19.32 -10.50 -0.10
N PRO A 40 18.51 -9.83 -0.95
CA PRO A 40 18.97 -9.41 -2.26
C PRO A 40 20.24 -8.60 -2.02
N THR A 41 21.38 -9.14 -2.45
CA THR A 41 22.72 -8.72 -2.00
C THR A 41 22.80 -7.19 -1.91
N ALA A 42 23.08 -6.68 -0.71
CA ALA A 42 23.60 -5.34 -0.58
C ALA A 42 24.79 -5.27 -1.54
N SER A 43 24.78 -4.31 -2.47
CA SER A 43 26.01 -4.03 -3.19
C SER A 43 27.06 -3.74 -2.11
N PRO A 44 28.27 -4.34 -2.13
CA PRO A 44 29.22 -4.21 -1.03
C PRO A 44 29.38 -2.73 -0.61
N GLY A 45 29.11 -2.44 0.66
CA GLY A 45 29.19 -1.09 1.24
C GLY A 45 28.01 -0.15 0.95
N LYS A 46 26.86 -0.64 0.44
CA LYS A 46 25.64 0.16 0.25
C LYS A 46 24.46 -0.35 1.09
N PRO A 47 23.51 0.52 1.47
CA PRO A 47 22.24 0.13 2.08
C PRO A 47 21.40 -0.80 1.19
N ILE A 48 20.36 -1.40 1.76
CA ILE A 48 19.33 -2.15 1.02
C ILE A 48 18.12 -1.19 0.83
N PRO A 49 18.04 -0.44 -0.28
CA PRO A 49 16.95 0.51 -0.49
C PRO A 49 15.65 -0.21 -0.83
N GLN A 50 14.57 0.18 -0.16
CA GLN A 50 13.20 -0.23 -0.48
C GLN A 50 12.42 0.97 -0.99
N LEU A 51 11.61 0.78 -2.03
CA LEU A 51 10.68 1.79 -2.54
C LEU A 51 9.26 1.39 -2.19
N GLY A 52 8.54 2.28 -1.51
CA GLY A 52 7.14 2.10 -1.15
C GLY A 52 6.27 2.49 -2.32
N LEU A 53 5.44 1.57 -2.80
CA LEU A 53 4.47 1.85 -3.85
C LEU A 53 3.12 2.10 -3.18
N GLY A 54 2.93 3.37 -2.83
CA GLY A 54 1.66 3.94 -2.36
C GLY A 54 0.63 4.05 -3.51
N VAL A 55 -0.34 4.96 -3.37
CA VAL A 55 -1.57 4.83 -4.16
C VAL A 55 -1.33 5.11 -5.62
N TRP A 56 -1.41 4.08 -6.47
CA TRP A 56 -1.57 4.24 -7.91
C TRP A 56 -2.98 4.80 -8.17
N ARG A 57 -3.19 6.10 -7.91
CA ARG A 57 -4.45 6.77 -8.26
C ARG A 57 -4.36 7.34 -9.66
N TYR A 58 -5.51 7.47 -10.29
CA TYR A 58 -5.77 8.30 -11.46
C TYR A 58 -5.42 9.81 -11.31
N TRP A 59 -5.01 10.23 -10.11
CA TRP A 59 -4.49 11.56 -9.80
C TRP A 59 -2.98 11.59 -9.60
N SER A 60 -2.29 10.46 -9.76
CA SER A 60 -0.84 10.42 -9.64
C SER A 60 -0.24 11.26 -10.75
N TYR A 61 0.74 12.10 -10.42
CA TYR A 61 1.51 12.85 -11.39
C TYR A 61 2.26 11.94 -12.37
N GLU A 62 2.38 10.64 -12.07
CA GLU A 62 3.14 9.66 -12.82
C GLU A 62 2.32 8.44 -13.28
N GLU A 63 2.73 7.89 -14.43
CA GLU A 63 2.12 6.72 -15.09
C GLU A 63 3.02 5.47 -14.91
N PRO A 64 2.80 4.62 -13.88
CA PRO A 64 3.63 3.44 -13.68
C PRO A 64 3.37 2.36 -14.74
N PHE A 65 2.17 2.29 -15.32
CA PHE A 65 1.78 1.30 -16.32
C PHE A 65 1.85 1.83 -17.74
N LEU A 66 2.13 0.93 -18.69
CA LEU A 66 1.97 1.20 -20.12
C LEU A 66 0.49 1.40 -20.48
N ASP A 67 -0.37 0.51 -19.96
CA ASP A 67 -1.82 0.64 -20.09
C ASP A 67 -2.38 1.44 -18.91
N LEU A 68 -2.68 2.71 -19.19
CA LEU A 68 -3.14 3.68 -18.21
C LEU A 68 -4.48 3.29 -17.60
N THR A 69 -5.31 2.52 -18.31
CA THR A 69 -6.59 2.05 -17.77
C THR A 69 -6.39 1.11 -16.57
N LYS A 70 -5.25 0.41 -16.50
CA LYS A 70 -4.94 -0.53 -15.41
C LYS A 70 -4.49 0.15 -14.13
N GLY A 71 -3.97 1.37 -14.22
CA GLY A 71 -3.44 2.14 -13.08
C GLY A 71 -4.51 2.84 -12.26
N THR A 72 -5.80 2.61 -12.55
CA THR A 72 -6.91 3.32 -11.92
C THR A 72 -8.02 2.32 -11.56
N PRO A 73 -8.72 2.44 -10.42
CA PRO A 73 -9.87 1.58 -10.14
C PRO A 73 -10.87 1.64 -11.30
N ALA A 74 -11.48 0.51 -11.67
CA ALA A 74 -12.40 0.43 -12.81
C ALA A 74 -13.73 1.14 -12.49
N ARG A 75 -13.74 2.48 -12.51
CA ARG A 75 -14.90 3.32 -12.23
C ARG A 75 -15.46 3.91 -13.52
N TYR A 76 -16.75 3.67 -13.71
CA TYR A 76 -17.51 4.16 -14.85
C TYR A 76 -18.67 5.00 -14.39
N SER A 77 -19.17 5.84 -15.27
CA SER A 77 -20.47 6.47 -15.07
C SER A 77 -21.20 6.58 -16.37
N ALA A 78 -22.49 6.27 -16.35
CA ALA A 78 -23.34 6.45 -17.51
C ALA A 78 -24.04 7.81 -17.43
N LEU A 79 -23.85 8.64 -18.44
CA LEU A 79 -24.65 9.83 -18.68
C LEU A 79 -25.90 9.40 -19.45
N LEU A 80 -27.07 9.55 -18.85
CA LEU A 80 -28.35 9.18 -19.42
C LEU A 80 -28.86 10.27 -20.36
N ALA A 81 -29.82 9.93 -21.23
CA ALA A 81 -30.36 10.86 -22.22
C ALA A 81 -31.06 12.10 -21.62
N ASP A 82 -31.53 12.01 -20.38
CA ASP A 82 -32.13 13.11 -19.62
C ASP A 82 -31.09 13.97 -18.87
N GLY A 83 -29.80 13.68 -19.04
CA GLY A 83 -28.69 14.35 -18.38
C GLY A 83 -28.40 13.87 -16.95
N SER A 84 -29.20 12.94 -16.41
CA SER A 84 -28.90 12.30 -15.13
C SER A 84 -27.72 11.32 -15.27
N ARG A 85 -27.15 10.90 -14.14
CA ARG A 85 -25.96 10.06 -14.09
C ARG A 85 -26.24 8.80 -13.28
N MET A 86 -25.97 7.63 -13.85
CA MET A 86 -25.87 6.39 -13.08
C MET A 86 -24.44 6.24 -12.57
N SER A 87 -24.31 5.94 -11.27
CA SER A 87 -23.01 5.67 -10.65
C SER A 87 -22.47 4.32 -11.11
N TRP A 88 -21.17 4.07 -10.87
CA TRP A 88 -20.57 2.76 -11.13
C TRP A 88 -21.31 1.64 -10.37
N ARG A 89 -21.72 1.92 -9.14
CA ARG A 89 -22.47 0.97 -8.31
C ARG A 89 -23.83 0.64 -8.91
N ASP A 90 -24.56 1.63 -9.39
CA ASP A 90 -25.86 1.40 -10.03
C ASP A 90 -25.72 0.58 -11.31
N LEU A 91 -24.65 0.83 -12.09
CA LEU A 91 -24.32 0.05 -13.29
C LEU A 91 -23.98 -1.40 -12.95
N TRP A 92 -23.22 -1.62 -11.87
CA TRP A 92 -22.91 -2.96 -11.37
C TRP A 92 -24.16 -3.73 -10.92
N GLU A 93 -24.99 -3.10 -10.09
CA GLU A 93 -26.21 -3.71 -9.54
C GLU A 93 -27.24 -4.00 -10.65
N ALA A 94 -27.31 -3.15 -11.67
CA ALA A 94 -28.14 -3.35 -12.86
C ALA A 94 -27.58 -4.38 -13.87
N GLY A 95 -26.38 -4.93 -13.64
CA GLY A 95 -25.78 -5.94 -14.51
C GLY A 95 -25.17 -5.40 -15.80
N HIS A 96 -24.85 -4.10 -15.86
CA HIS A 96 -24.14 -3.49 -16.98
C HIS A 96 -22.62 -3.70 -16.93
N ILE A 97 -22.08 -4.18 -15.81
CA ILE A 97 -20.66 -4.46 -15.59
C ILE A 97 -20.46 -5.97 -15.32
N ASP A 98 -19.47 -6.57 -15.99
CA ASP A 98 -19.07 -7.96 -15.72
C ASP A 98 -18.41 -8.06 -14.33
N LYS A 99 -18.92 -8.96 -13.48
CA LYS A 99 -18.49 -9.04 -12.09
C LYS A 99 -17.07 -9.60 -11.88
N THR A 100 -16.48 -10.21 -12.90
CA THR A 100 -15.16 -10.86 -12.80
C THR A 100 -14.06 -10.00 -13.41
N THR A 101 -14.34 -9.43 -14.58
CA THR A 101 -13.40 -8.64 -15.38
C THR A 101 -13.60 -7.14 -15.18
N LEU A 102 -14.70 -6.71 -14.55
CA LEU A 102 -15.07 -5.31 -14.37
C LEU A 102 -15.26 -4.54 -15.68
N TYR A 103 -15.32 -5.20 -16.84
CA TYR A 103 -15.60 -4.52 -18.10
C TYR A 103 -17.11 -4.29 -18.30
N PRO A 104 -17.51 -3.20 -19.00
CA PRO A 104 -18.90 -3.00 -19.40
C PRO A 104 -19.38 -4.07 -20.38
N VAL A 105 -20.55 -4.67 -20.11
CA VAL A 105 -21.17 -5.68 -20.99
C VAL A 105 -22.37 -5.14 -21.78
N SER A 106 -22.95 -4.04 -21.31
CA SER A 106 -24.04 -3.33 -21.98
C SER A 106 -24.11 -1.88 -21.50
N LEU A 107 -24.90 -1.05 -22.20
CA LEU A 107 -25.19 0.32 -21.79
C LEU A 107 -26.65 0.43 -21.35
N PRO A 108 -26.97 1.28 -20.35
CA PRO A 108 -28.33 1.76 -20.18
C PRO A 108 -28.85 2.38 -21.50
N THR A 109 -30.15 2.31 -21.74
CA THR A 109 -30.73 2.75 -23.01
C THR A 109 -30.47 4.24 -23.25
N GLY A 110 -29.86 4.57 -24.40
CA GLY A 110 -29.55 5.96 -24.77
C GLY A 110 -28.42 6.60 -23.98
N ALA A 111 -27.68 5.82 -23.18
CA ALA A 111 -26.61 6.36 -22.34
C ALA A 111 -25.23 6.34 -23.02
N VAL A 112 -24.34 7.21 -22.54
CA VAL A 112 -22.91 7.17 -22.84
C VAL A 112 -22.16 6.82 -21.56
N LEU A 113 -21.31 5.80 -21.62
CA LEU A 113 -20.43 5.47 -20.50
C LEU A 113 -19.17 6.30 -20.56
N VAL A 114 -18.75 6.88 -19.44
CA VAL A 114 -17.50 7.64 -19.32
C VAL A 114 -16.56 6.93 -18.35
N GLY A 115 -15.30 6.77 -18.75
CA GLY A 115 -14.18 6.38 -17.90
C GLY A 115 -13.12 7.48 -17.86
N GLY A 116 -12.50 7.70 -16.70
CA GLY A 116 -11.43 8.71 -16.54
C GLY A 116 -10.10 8.09 -16.15
N VAL A 117 -8.99 8.67 -16.62
CA VAL A 117 -7.67 8.03 -16.49
C VAL A 117 -6.57 8.95 -15.92
N PHE A 118 -6.47 10.24 -16.30
CA PHE A 118 -5.34 11.09 -15.83
C PHE A 118 -5.61 12.62 -15.78
N ARG A 119 -6.85 13.06 -15.57
CA ARG A 119 -7.24 14.47 -15.68
C ARG A 119 -6.39 15.44 -14.84
N PHE A 120 -6.07 15.10 -13.61
CA PHE A 120 -5.43 16.04 -12.68
C PHE A 120 -3.94 16.22 -12.99
N GLY A 121 -3.23 15.12 -13.29
CA GLY A 121 -1.83 15.21 -13.71
C GLY A 121 -1.66 16.06 -14.97
N ALA A 122 -2.56 15.91 -15.95
CA ALA A 122 -2.56 16.73 -17.15
C ALA A 122 -2.97 18.20 -16.92
N ASP A 123 -3.85 18.47 -15.95
CA ASP A 123 -4.23 19.83 -15.57
C ASP A 123 -3.06 20.56 -14.88
N THR A 124 -2.24 19.85 -14.11
CA THR A 124 -1.13 20.43 -13.34
C THR A 124 0.22 20.44 -14.07
N ILE A 125 0.57 19.39 -14.84
CA ILE A 125 1.84 19.28 -15.57
C ILE A 125 1.58 18.93 -17.05
N PRO A 126 0.92 19.82 -17.82
CA PRO A 126 0.43 19.51 -19.16
C PRO A 126 1.52 19.01 -20.12
N ASP A 127 2.74 19.53 -20.01
CA ASP A 127 3.87 19.14 -20.87
C ASP A 127 4.34 17.69 -20.61
N ALA A 128 4.22 17.18 -19.38
CA ALA A 128 4.54 15.79 -19.08
C ALA A 128 3.54 14.81 -19.70
N PHE A 129 2.30 15.26 -19.93
CA PHE A 129 1.21 14.47 -20.50
C PHE A 129 0.97 14.73 -21.99
N ALA A 130 1.66 15.71 -22.61
CA ALA A 130 1.58 15.99 -24.03
C ALA A 130 2.24 14.88 -24.86
N ASP A 131 1.46 14.14 -25.65
CA ASP A 131 1.93 13.01 -26.48
C ASP A 131 0.85 12.56 -27.47
N THR A 132 1.18 11.62 -28.34
CA THR A 132 0.20 10.83 -29.09
C THR A 132 -0.25 9.64 -28.25
N TYR A 133 -1.55 9.53 -28.02
CA TYR A 133 -2.17 8.43 -27.30
C TYR A 133 -2.97 7.55 -28.24
N VAL A 134 -3.03 6.28 -27.89
CA VAL A 134 -3.81 5.25 -28.56
C VAL A 134 -4.84 4.73 -27.57
N LEU A 135 -6.10 4.71 -27.99
CA LEU A 135 -7.17 3.95 -27.35
C LEU A 135 -7.56 2.81 -28.28
N ASP A 136 -7.36 1.58 -27.85
CA ASP A 136 -7.81 0.39 -28.55
C ASP A 136 -8.57 -0.56 -27.62
N TRP A 137 -9.37 -1.44 -28.22
CA TRP A 137 -10.22 -2.37 -27.48
C TRP A 137 -10.53 -3.61 -28.30
N ASP A 138 -11.08 -4.63 -27.65
CA ASP A 138 -11.64 -5.80 -28.29
C ASP A 138 -13.16 -5.81 -28.15
N GLY A 139 -13.83 -6.50 -29.07
CA GLY A 139 -15.29 -6.67 -29.06
C GLY A 139 -16.03 -5.69 -29.96
N ASP A 140 -17.34 -5.84 -30.02
CA ASP A 140 -18.18 -4.97 -30.83
C ASP A 140 -18.61 -3.75 -29.98
N ALA A 141 -17.86 -2.66 -30.05
CA ALA A 141 -18.14 -1.45 -29.30
C ALA A 141 -17.58 -0.21 -30.01
N ASP A 142 -18.19 0.95 -29.74
CA ASP A 142 -17.70 2.23 -30.23
C ASP A 142 -17.18 3.07 -29.07
N LEU A 143 -15.87 3.30 -29.07
CA LEU A 143 -15.16 4.10 -28.09
C LEU A 143 -14.54 5.34 -28.74
N ARG A 144 -14.38 6.39 -27.94
CA ARG A 144 -13.67 7.62 -28.31
C ARG A 144 -12.93 8.23 -27.13
N LEU A 145 -11.93 9.04 -27.40
CA LEU A 145 -11.36 9.93 -26.39
C LEU A 145 -12.27 11.16 -26.25
N ALA A 146 -12.58 11.52 -25.01
CA ALA A 146 -13.55 12.56 -24.67
C ALA A 146 -12.86 13.73 -23.95
N ARG A 147 -13.42 14.94 -24.11
CA ARG A 147 -12.92 16.22 -23.55
C ARG A 147 -11.51 16.66 -23.98
N THR A 148 -10.84 15.92 -24.87
CA THR A 148 -9.55 16.29 -25.47
C THR A 148 -9.68 17.34 -26.57
N CYS A 149 -10.90 17.64 -27.01
CA CYS A 149 -11.21 18.64 -28.01
C CYS A 149 -12.05 19.75 -27.35
N THR A 150 -11.85 21.02 -27.73
CA THR A 150 -12.44 22.23 -27.11
C THR A 150 -13.96 22.38 -27.31
N GLY A 151 -14.69 21.28 -27.45
CA GLY A 151 -16.13 21.19 -27.50
C GLY A 151 -16.61 19.77 -27.82
N PRO A 152 -17.87 19.41 -27.47
CA PRO A 152 -18.44 18.08 -27.72
C PRO A 152 -18.59 17.72 -29.22
N SER A 153 -18.32 18.65 -30.13
CA SER A 153 -18.46 18.51 -31.58
C SER A 153 -17.14 18.54 -32.36
N ASP A 154 -16.00 18.75 -31.72
CA ASP A 154 -14.72 18.84 -32.42
C ASP A 154 -14.13 17.44 -32.63
N THR A 155 -14.51 16.77 -33.73
CA THR A 155 -14.01 15.44 -34.09
C THR A 155 -12.59 15.46 -34.65
N ASN A 156 -11.95 16.63 -34.79
CA ASN A 156 -10.65 16.76 -35.47
C ASN A 156 -9.44 16.44 -34.57
N CYS A 157 -9.64 16.23 -33.27
CA CYS A 157 -8.54 15.96 -32.34
C CYS A 157 -8.19 14.46 -32.19
N GLN A 158 -8.96 13.57 -32.82
CA GLN A 158 -8.68 12.13 -32.86
C GLN A 158 -8.87 11.56 -34.27
N THR A 159 -8.06 10.57 -34.62
CA THR A 159 -8.11 9.84 -35.89
C THR A 159 -8.56 8.41 -35.65
N ARG A 160 -9.62 7.98 -36.33
CA ARG A 160 -10.04 6.57 -36.35
C ARG A 160 -9.10 5.78 -37.25
N ILE A 161 -8.31 4.88 -36.67
CA ILE A 161 -7.35 4.06 -37.43
C ILE A 161 -7.98 2.72 -37.87
N SER A 162 -8.83 2.13 -37.03
CA SER A 162 -9.56 0.90 -37.36
C SER A 162 -10.89 0.80 -36.60
N ALA A 163 -11.68 -0.24 -36.88
CA ALA A 163 -12.95 -0.54 -36.20
C ALA A 163 -12.85 -0.72 -34.68
N ASN A 164 -11.64 -0.81 -34.11
CA ASN A 164 -11.42 -0.85 -32.66
C ASN A 164 -10.20 -0.03 -32.19
N ARG A 165 -9.84 1.02 -32.91
CA ARG A 165 -8.68 1.86 -32.58
C ARG A 165 -8.88 3.32 -32.95
N VAL A 166 -8.55 4.19 -32.01
CA VAL A 166 -8.41 5.64 -32.21
C VAL A 166 -7.05 6.12 -31.72
N GLU A 167 -6.50 7.13 -32.39
CA GLU A 167 -5.28 7.82 -31.98
C GLU A 167 -5.57 9.32 -31.83
N ALA A 168 -5.01 9.95 -30.81
CA ALA A 168 -5.17 11.38 -30.59
C ALA A 168 -3.86 12.00 -30.10
N SER A 169 -3.49 13.15 -30.66
CA SER A 169 -2.39 13.95 -30.15
C SER A 169 -2.95 14.91 -29.10
N LEU A 170 -2.47 14.76 -27.87
CA LEU A 170 -2.95 15.53 -26.73
C LEU A 170 -1.95 16.63 -26.37
N SER A 171 -2.44 17.85 -26.16
CA SER A 171 -1.66 19.00 -25.67
C SER A 171 -2.53 19.95 -24.85
N GLY A 172 -1.97 20.55 -23.79
CA GLY A 172 -2.65 21.51 -22.92
C GLY A 172 -3.48 20.90 -21.77
N PRO A 173 -4.09 21.76 -20.92
CA PRO A 173 -4.91 21.32 -19.77
C PRO A 173 -6.29 20.79 -20.21
N ASN A 174 -6.88 19.87 -19.43
CA ASN A 174 -8.13 19.10 -19.65
C ASN A 174 -8.03 17.78 -20.45
N LEU A 175 -7.08 16.91 -20.13
CA LEU A 175 -6.91 15.62 -20.83
C LEU A 175 -7.50 14.42 -20.08
N GLY A 176 -7.76 13.31 -20.78
CA GLY A 176 -7.76 11.98 -20.15
C GLY A 176 -9.12 11.39 -19.73
N LEU A 177 -10.18 11.61 -20.51
CA LEU A 177 -11.40 10.77 -20.46
C LEU A 177 -11.56 9.96 -21.75
N TRP A 178 -12.22 8.83 -21.64
CA TRP A 178 -12.72 8.08 -22.78
C TRP A 178 -14.20 7.75 -22.58
N GLU A 179 -14.90 7.56 -23.68
CA GLU A 179 -16.34 7.29 -23.72
C GLU A 179 -16.64 6.02 -24.48
N ILE A 180 -17.67 5.30 -24.05
CA ILE A 180 -18.34 4.24 -24.81
C ILE A 180 -19.71 4.75 -25.24
N THR A 181 -19.95 4.82 -26.54
CA THR A 181 -21.23 5.27 -27.11
C THR A 181 -22.08 4.10 -27.60
N ARG A 182 -21.50 2.91 -27.76
CA ARG A 182 -22.21 1.68 -28.15
C ARG A 182 -21.48 0.45 -27.63
N ILE A 183 -22.25 -0.54 -27.16
CA ILE A 183 -21.79 -1.89 -26.87
C ILE A 183 -22.73 -2.87 -27.58
N GLY A 184 -22.17 -3.70 -28.45
CA GLY A 184 -22.87 -4.71 -29.22
C GLY A 184 -22.88 -6.09 -28.55
N PRO A 185 -23.50 -7.09 -29.21
CA PRO A 185 -23.61 -8.45 -28.68
C PRO A 185 -22.22 -9.10 -28.53
N GLY A 186 -21.74 -9.22 -27.29
CA GLY A 186 -20.40 -9.75 -26.97
C GLY A 186 -19.59 -8.86 -26.03
N GLY A 187 -20.07 -7.66 -25.72
CA GLY A 187 -19.43 -6.74 -24.76
C GLY A 187 -18.16 -6.10 -25.31
N VAL A 188 -17.56 -5.22 -24.50
CA VAL A 188 -16.21 -4.69 -24.72
C VAL A 188 -15.25 -5.36 -23.75
N ARG A 189 -14.01 -5.59 -24.19
CA ARG A 189 -12.93 -6.10 -23.32
C ARG A 189 -11.60 -5.52 -23.75
N ASN A 190 -10.57 -5.70 -22.92
CA ASN A 190 -9.21 -5.25 -23.21
C ASN A 190 -9.15 -3.80 -23.71
N ILE A 191 -9.94 -2.91 -23.09
CA ILE A 191 -9.81 -1.47 -23.33
C ILE A 191 -8.42 -1.08 -22.83
N ARG A 192 -7.59 -0.51 -23.71
CA ARG A 192 -6.22 -0.08 -23.40
C ARG A 192 -6.03 1.35 -23.84
N LEU A 193 -5.49 2.17 -22.95
CA LEU A 193 -5.10 3.56 -23.23
C LEU A 193 -3.62 3.70 -22.96
N TYR A 194 -2.84 4.07 -23.96
CA TYR A 194 -1.38 4.13 -23.82
C TYR A 194 -0.76 5.16 -24.75
N ARG A 195 0.44 5.63 -24.43
CA ARG A 195 1.24 6.46 -25.34
C ARG A 195 1.66 5.66 -26.55
N LYS A 196 1.55 6.20 -27.75
CA LYS A 196 1.94 5.54 -29.00
C LYS A 196 3.40 5.06 -28.96
N ALA A 197 4.30 5.83 -28.35
CA ALA A 197 5.70 5.46 -28.15
C ALA A 197 5.89 4.15 -27.35
N ASN A 198 4.92 3.79 -26.51
CA ASN A 198 4.94 2.60 -25.65
C ASN A 198 4.30 1.35 -26.30
N GLU A 199 3.75 1.47 -27.51
CA GLU A 199 3.01 0.40 -28.19
C GLU A 199 3.82 -0.90 -28.33
N ALA A 200 5.09 -0.78 -28.74
CA ALA A 200 5.95 -1.95 -28.93
C ALA A 200 6.24 -2.69 -27.61
N ALA A 201 6.36 -1.97 -26.49
CA ALA A 201 6.56 -2.56 -25.17
C ALA A 201 5.29 -3.28 -24.70
N LEU A 202 4.13 -2.63 -24.87
CA LEU A 202 2.82 -3.21 -24.55
C LEU A 202 2.59 -4.51 -25.34
N ASN A 203 2.90 -4.52 -26.64
CA ASN A 203 2.73 -5.70 -27.50
C ASN A 203 3.70 -6.85 -27.18
N ARG A 204 4.84 -6.57 -26.53
CA ARG A 204 5.71 -7.62 -25.96
C ARG A 204 5.20 -8.18 -24.63
N GLY A 205 4.10 -7.62 -24.12
CA GLY A 205 3.53 -7.98 -22.84
C GLY A 205 4.27 -7.37 -21.65
N GLU A 206 5.04 -6.29 -21.83
CA GLU A 206 5.51 -5.50 -20.69
C GLU A 206 4.29 -4.82 -20.02
N ILE A 207 4.35 -4.54 -18.71
CA ILE A 207 3.28 -3.80 -18.02
C ILE A 207 3.73 -2.42 -17.56
N LEU A 208 5.03 -2.21 -17.29
CA LEU A 208 5.52 -0.96 -16.74
C LEU A 208 5.98 0.04 -17.81
N SER A 209 5.74 1.32 -17.57
CA SER A 209 6.32 2.39 -18.38
C SER A 209 7.85 2.33 -18.29
N PRO A 210 8.60 2.63 -19.38
CA PRO A 210 10.06 2.57 -19.34
C PRO A 210 10.68 3.48 -18.28
N LYS A 211 10.07 4.65 -18.04
CA LYS A 211 10.50 5.62 -17.02
C LYS A 211 10.36 5.05 -15.61
N PHE A 212 9.19 4.53 -15.25
CA PHE A 212 8.99 3.91 -13.95
C PHE A 212 9.90 2.71 -13.75
N ARG A 213 10.03 1.85 -14.77
CA ARG A 213 10.93 0.71 -14.71
C ARG A 213 12.37 1.13 -14.41
N GLU A 214 12.88 2.17 -15.09
CA GLU A 214 14.23 2.68 -14.90
C GLU A 214 14.44 3.31 -13.51
N HIS A 215 13.41 3.96 -12.98
CA HIS A 215 13.41 4.48 -11.63
C HIS A 215 13.39 3.34 -10.59
N ALA A 216 12.39 2.47 -10.64
CA ALA A 216 12.14 1.44 -9.65
C ALA A 216 13.25 0.36 -9.60
N ARG A 217 13.92 0.06 -10.73
CA ARG A 217 15.08 -0.86 -10.74
C ARG A 217 16.26 -0.36 -9.91
N ARG A 218 16.31 0.92 -9.55
CA ARG A 218 17.36 1.47 -8.69
C ARG A 218 17.28 0.94 -7.26
N TYR A 219 16.09 0.50 -6.84
CA TYR A 219 15.81 -0.06 -5.52
C TYR A 219 16.05 -1.58 -5.49
N LYS A 220 16.14 -2.18 -4.30
CA LYS A 220 16.30 -3.64 -4.13
C LYS A 220 14.99 -4.34 -3.80
N VAL A 221 14.07 -3.61 -3.18
CA VAL A 221 12.78 -4.11 -2.71
C VAL A 221 11.68 -3.14 -3.15
N LEU A 222 10.56 -3.67 -3.66
CA LEU A 222 9.33 -2.91 -3.86
C LEU A 222 8.30 -3.39 -2.85
N ARG A 223 7.80 -2.48 -2.01
CA ARG A 223 6.71 -2.72 -1.04
C ARG A 223 5.40 -2.23 -1.64
N PHE A 224 4.50 -3.14 -1.97
CA PHE A 224 3.21 -2.84 -2.60
C PHE A 224 2.16 -2.58 -1.53
N MET A 225 1.44 -1.46 -1.58
CA MET A 225 0.35 -1.19 -0.62
C MET A 225 -1.02 -1.17 -1.31
N ASP A 226 -1.24 -0.20 -2.19
CA ASP A 226 -2.57 0.07 -2.74
C ASP A 226 -3.11 -0.91 -3.78
N PRO A 227 -2.29 -1.51 -4.66
CA PRO A 227 -2.79 -2.58 -5.54
C PRO A 227 -3.40 -3.73 -4.73
N GLN A 228 -2.97 -3.89 -3.49
CA GLN A 228 -3.40 -4.94 -2.57
C GLN A 228 -4.45 -4.46 -1.57
N ASP A 229 -4.93 -3.22 -1.71
CA ASP A 229 -5.88 -2.60 -0.77
C ASP A 229 -5.45 -2.74 0.70
N ALA A 230 -4.13 -2.69 0.95
CA ALA A 230 -3.55 -3.03 2.25
C ALA A 230 -4.10 -2.16 3.40
N SER A 231 -4.63 -0.98 3.05
CA SER A 231 -5.13 0.02 3.99
C SER A 231 -6.66 -0.02 4.18
N SER A 232 -7.50 -0.57 3.30
CA SER A 232 -8.97 -0.49 3.50
C SER A 232 -9.50 -1.38 4.61
N ALA A 233 -8.70 -2.35 5.05
CA ALA A 233 -9.02 -3.25 6.14
C ALA A 233 -10.38 -3.99 6.04
N ARG A 234 -10.71 -4.50 4.85
CA ARG A 234 -11.97 -5.20 4.53
C ARG A 234 -11.85 -6.73 4.69
N PRO A 235 -12.86 -7.44 5.23
CA PRO A 235 -12.86 -8.91 5.27
C PRO A 235 -12.60 -9.54 3.90
N PHE A 236 -11.59 -10.41 3.81
CA PHE A 236 -11.27 -11.14 2.59
C PHE A 236 -12.22 -12.33 2.33
N ARG A 237 -12.45 -12.65 1.04
CA ARG A 237 -13.13 -13.86 0.57
C ARG A 237 -12.47 -14.48 -0.67
N PRO A 238 -12.59 -15.81 -0.86
CA PRO A 238 -12.25 -16.46 -2.12
C PRO A 238 -13.05 -15.83 -3.27
N GLY A 239 -12.34 -15.20 -4.22
CA GLY A 239 -12.96 -14.44 -5.32
C GLY A 239 -12.73 -12.93 -5.27
N ASN A 240 -12.18 -12.39 -4.17
CA ASN A 240 -11.87 -10.96 -4.06
C ASN A 240 -10.64 -10.50 -4.87
N PHE A 241 -9.99 -11.41 -5.60
CA PHE A 241 -8.87 -11.05 -6.47
C PHE A 241 -9.36 -10.65 -7.85
N LEU A 242 -8.88 -9.49 -8.32
CA LEU A 242 -8.92 -9.11 -9.72
C LEU A 242 -8.26 -10.19 -10.55
N THR A 243 -8.87 -10.55 -11.68
CA THR A 243 -8.21 -11.43 -12.64
C THR A 243 -7.12 -10.66 -13.39
N ALA A 244 -6.14 -11.35 -13.97
CA ALA A 244 -5.13 -10.71 -14.80
C ALA A 244 -5.72 -9.94 -16.01
N ASN A 245 -6.93 -10.29 -16.43
CA ASN A 245 -7.67 -9.63 -17.51
C ASN A 245 -8.70 -8.61 -17.01
N ALA A 246 -8.73 -8.30 -15.70
CA ALA A 246 -9.64 -7.30 -15.18
C ALA A 246 -9.33 -5.92 -15.76
N ALA A 247 -10.34 -5.06 -15.85
CA ALA A 247 -10.22 -3.70 -16.37
C ALA A 247 -9.22 -2.83 -15.59
N SER A 248 -8.85 -3.23 -14.37
CA SER A 248 -7.89 -2.56 -13.50
C SER A 248 -6.95 -3.55 -12.81
N TYR A 249 -5.77 -3.09 -12.40
CA TYR A 249 -4.93 -3.77 -11.41
C TYR A 249 -5.08 -3.19 -9.99
N VAL A 250 -5.85 -2.10 -9.83
CA VAL A 250 -5.97 -1.37 -8.56
C VAL A 250 -7.34 -1.62 -7.93
N ALA A 251 -7.30 -1.79 -6.62
CA ALA A 251 -8.43 -1.96 -5.73
C ALA A 251 -9.46 -0.82 -5.78
N GLU A 252 -10.73 -1.16 -5.58
CA GLU A 252 -11.79 -0.18 -5.28
C GLU A 252 -11.83 0.08 -3.76
N LEU A 253 -11.29 1.23 -3.33
CA LEU A 253 -10.95 1.47 -1.92
C LEU A 253 -12.18 1.75 -1.01
N TYR A 254 -13.27 2.34 -1.51
CA TYR A 254 -14.31 2.91 -0.62
C TYR A 254 -15.77 2.61 -1.00
N ASP A 255 -16.17 2.62 -2.27
CA ASP A 255 -17.59 2.71 -2.63
C ASP A 255 -18.18 1.47 -3.32
N GLY A 256 -17.36 0.45 -3.57
CA GLY A 256 -17.81 -0.76 -4.26
C GLY A 256 -18.63 -1.74 -3.41
N PRO A 257 -19.61 -2.47 -3.99
CA PRO A 257 -20.33 -3.55 -3.33
C PRO A 257 -19.42 -4.57 -2.64
N PRO A 258 -19.83 -5.19 -1.51
CA PRO A 258 -19.06 -6.18 -0.75
C PRO A 258 -18.38 -7.28 -1.58
N GLU A 259 -19.03 -7.69 -2.67
CA GLU A 259 -18.61 -8.77 -3.55
C GLU A 259 -17.69 -8.35 -4.71
N THR A 260 -17.46 -7.06 -4.92
CA THR A 260 -16.53 -6.59 -5.96
C THR A 260 -15.12 -7.08 -5.64
N PRO A 261 -14.36 -7.63 -6.60
CA PRO A 261 -12.94 -7.89 -6.45
C PRO A 261 -12.16 -6.63 -6.08
N ARG A 262 -11.28 -6.72 -5.09
CA ARG A 262 -10.63 -5.56 -4.44
C ARG A 262 -9.13 -5.63 -4.41
N GLU A 263 -8.52 -6.73 -4.82
CA GLU A 263 -7.07 -6.89 -4.75
C GLU A 263 -6.51 -7.29 -6.10
N ALA A 264 -5.37 -6.72 -6.47
CA ALA A 264 -4.63 -7.14 -7.64
C ALA A 264 -4.38 -8.65 -7.63
N ASP A 265 -4.35 -9.27 -8.81
CA ASP A 265 -3.74 -10.60 -8.93
C ASP A 265 -2.26 -10.48 -8.49
N HIS A 266 -1.84 -11.29 -7.52
CA HIS A 266 -0.44 -11.34 -7.07
C HIS A 266 0.54 -11.60 -8.23
N ALA A 267 0.10 -12.25 -9.31
CA ALA A 267 0.90 -12.40 -10.53
C ALA A 267 1.33 -11.05 -11.13
N VAL A 268 0.49 -10.01 -11.05
CA VAL A 268 0.80 -8.65 -11.50
C VAL A 268 1.90 -8.06 -10.64
N LEU A 269 1.79 -8.16 -9.31
CA LEU A 269 2.80 -7.64 -8.37
C LEU A 269 4.17 -8.28 -8.60
N PHE A 270 4.19 -9.61 -8.79
CA PHE A 270 5.42 -10.33 -9.09
C PHE A 270 5.98 -9.96 -10.46
N LYS A 271 5.13 -9.67 -11.45
CA LYS A 271 5.57 -9.18 -12.76
C LYS A 271 6.21 -7.79 -12.64
N VAL A 272 5.63 -6.88 -11.86
CA VAL A 272 6.26 -5.58 -11.56
C VAL A 272 7.66 -5.80 -10.98
N ALA A 273 7.77 -6.64 -9.94
CA ALA A 273 9.06 -6.94 -9.32
C ALA A 273 10.07 -7.64 -10.26
N LEU A 274 9.60 -8.40 -11.25
CA LEU A 274 10.44 -9.01 -12.27
C LEU A 274 10.95 -7.98 -13.27
N GLU A 275 10.08 -7.10 -13.78
CA GLU A 275 10.45 -6.05 -14.75
C GLU A 275 11.42 -5.01 -14.14
N THR A 276 11.38 -4.81 -12.82
CA THR A 276 12.30 -3.91 -12.10
C THR A 276 13.49 -4.63 -11.46
N ASP A 277 13.61 -5.95 -11.60
CA ASP A 277 14.64 -6.75 -10.92
C ASP A 277 14.72 -6.49 -9.40
N THR A 278 13.57 -6.46 -8.73
CA THR A 278 13.47 -6.23 -7.27
C THR A 278 12.88 -7.44 -6.55
N ALA A 279 13.13 -7.53 -5.24
CA ALA A 279 12.36 -8.38 -4.35
C ALA A 279 10.96 -7.78 -4.14
N ALA A 280 9.95 -8.64 -4.01
CA ALA A 280 8.58 -8.23 -3.80
C ALA A 280 8.28 -8.28 -2.30
N TRP A 281 7.72 -7.19 -1.79
CA TRP A 281 7.15 -7.12 -0.46
C TRP A 281 5.66 -6.91 -0.60
N VAL A 282 4.90 -7.96 -0.28
CA VAL A 282 3.45 -8.03 -0.49
C VAL A 282 2.72 -8.06 0.84
N HIS A 283 1.56 -7.41 0.87
CA HIS A 283 0.64 -7.45 1.99
C HIS A 283 -0.35 -8.60 1.85
N VAL A 284 -0.82 -9.10 2.98
CA VAL A 284 -1.99 -9.98 3.04
C VAL A 284 -3.20 -9.10 3.30
N ALA A 285 -4.30 -9.40 2.63
CA ALA A 285 -5.54 -8.71 2.92
C ALA A 285 -5.89 -8.73 4.39
N ALA A 286 -6.73 -7.79 4.76
CA ALA A 286 -7.27 -7.72 6.09
C ALA A 286 -8.11 -8.96 6.40
N LEU A 287 -7.57 -9.76 7.31
CA LEU A 287 -8.33 -10.69 8.12
C LEU A 287 -9.09 -11.75 7.30
N PRO A 288 -8.38 -12.62 6.54
CA PRO A 288 -8.98 -13.86 6.08
C PRO A 288 -9.68 -14.56 7.24
N GLY A 289 -10.92 -15.00 7.03
CA GLY A 289 -11.74 -15.62 8.06
C GLY A 289 -12.58 -14.69 8.92
N ALA A 290 -12.42 -13.36 8.83
CA ALA A 290 -13.37 -12.43 9.46
C ALA A 290 -14.77 -12.60 8.86
N PRO A 291 -15.88 -12.44 9.62
CA PRO A 291 -17.25 -12.61 9.13
C PRO A 291 -17.67 -11.53 8.12
N SER A 292 -18.54 -11.88 7.17
CA SER A 292 -18.93 -10.99 6.05
C SER A 292 -19.83 -9.86 6.51
N SER A 293 -20.48 -10.00 7.66
CA SER A 293 -21.25 -8.95 8.31
C SER A 293 -20.41 -7.69 8.57
N LEU A 294 -19.08 -7.83 8.70
CA LEU A 294 -18.20 -6.69 8.91
C LEU A 294 -18.05 -5.79 7.69
N ASN A 295 -18.42 -6.25 6.48
CA ASN A 295 -18.51 -5.41 5.29
C ASN A 295 -19.55 -4.30 5.43
N ALA A 296 -20.54 -4.45 6.32
CA ALA A 296 -21.50 -3.37 6.61
C ALA A 296 -20.83 -2.12 7.20
N PHE A 297 -19.62 -2.26 7.73
CA PHE A 297 -18.87 -1.16 8.36
C PHE A 297 -17.67 -0.69 7.54
N THR A 298 -17.61 -1.03 6.25
CA THR A 298 -16.49 -0.63 5.38
C THR A 298 -16.72 0.71 4.67
N GLY A 299 -17.87 1.37 4.92
CA GLY A 299 -18.26 2.66 4.36
C GLY A 299 -17.58 3.87 5.04
N PRO A 300 -18.05 5.10 4.74
CA PRO A 300 -17.50 6.34 5.30
C PRO A 300 -17.61 6.38 6.84
N PRO A 301 -16.87 7.28 7.51
CA PRO A 301 -16.91 7.40 8.96
C PRO A 301 -18.33 7.54 9.49
N VAL A 302 -18.71 6.62 10.38
CA VAL A 302 -19.96 6.72 11.14
C VAL A 302 -19.80 7.77 12.22
N ALA A 303 -20.83 8.59 12.42
CA ALA A 303 -20.81 9.68 13.42
C ALA A 303 -20.56 9.18 14.85
N ASP A 304 -20.95 7.94 15.16
CA ASP A 304 -20.56 7.21 16.37
C ASP A 304 -19.80 5.94 15.98
N PRO A 305 -18.47 5.87 16.24
CA PRO A 305 -17.68 4.71 15.90
C PRO A 305 -17.87 3.54 16.88
N ALA A 306 -18.47 3.74 18.07
CA ALA A 306 -18.49 2.71 19.11
C ALA A 306 -19.16 1.39 18.69
N PRO A 307 -20.34 1.36 18.03
CA PRO A 307 -20.97 0.12 17.58
C PRO A 307 -20.10 -0.67 16.59
N TYR A 308 -19.42 0.05 15.70
CA TYR A 308 -18.50 -0.50 14.72
C TYR A 308 -17.25 -1.11 15.38
N GLN A 309 -16.64 -0.40 16.33
CA GLN A 309 -15.47 -0.89 17.06
C GLN A 309 -15.81 -2.17 17.84
N GLN A 310 -16.98 -2.21 18.48
CA GLN A 310 -17.46 -3.40 19.20
C GLN A 310 -17.73 -4.58 18.27
N ALA A 311 -18.24 -4.34 17.06
CA ALA A 311 -18.46 -5.41 16.09
C ALA A 311 -17.14 -6.07 15.67
N TRP A 312 -16.10 -5.29 15.37
CA TRP A 312 -14.77 -5.82 15.03
C TRP A 312 -14.12 -6.57 16.20
N LEU A 313 -14.17 -6.00 17.40
CA LEU A 313 -13.68 -6.67 18.61
C LEU A 313 -14.38 -8.00 18.83
N ALA A 314 -15.72 -8.02 18.80
CA ALA A 314 -16.52 -9.23 19.02
C ALA A 314 -16.24 -10.31 17.98
N ALA A 315 -16.17 -9.94 16.70
CA ALA A 315 -15.87 -10.88 15.62
C ALA A 315 -14.49 -11.52 15.76
N CYS A 316 -13.49 -10.74 16.18
CA CYS A 316 -12.12 -11.25 16.33
C CYS A 316 -11.84 -11.91 17.69
N ARG A 317 -12.73 -11.76 18.68
CA ARG A 317 -12.69 -12.58 19.92
C ARG A 317 -13.01 -14.04 19.66
N ASP A 318 -13.78 -14.35 18.61
CA ASP A 318 -13.94 -15.74 18.14
C ASP A 318 -12.70 -16.17 17.33
N THR A 319 -11.57 -16.21 18.02
CA THR A 319 -10.26 -16.58 17.46
C THR A 319 -10.30 -17.99 16.84
N GLY A 320 -11.14 -18.89 17.36
CA GLY A 320 -11.32 -20.23 16.81
C GLY A 320 -11.93 -20.22 15.40
N ALA A 321 -13.04 -19.49 15.21
CA ALA A 321 -13.65 -19.33 13.90
C ALA A 321 -12.72 -18.61 12.92
N LEU A 322 -12.04 -17.55 13.36
CA LEU A 322 -11.11 -16.77 12.53
C LEU A 322 -9.97 -17.63 11.97
N LEU A 323 -9.33 -18.45 12.82
CA LEU A 323 -8.17 -19.27 12.45
C LEU A 323 -8.53 -20.57 11.72
N SER A 324 -9.76 -21.05 11.84
CA SER A 324 -10.22 -22.26 11.15
C SER A 324 -10.80 -22.00 9.76
N SER A 325 -10.96 -20.73 9.39
CA SER A 325 -11.46 -20.37 8.06
C SER A 325 -10.55 -20.85 6.94
N LEU A 326 -11.18 -21.41 5.90
CA LEU A 326 -10.51 -21.81 4.65
C LEU A 326 -10.02 -20.60 3.83
N ASP A 327 -10.48 -19.38 4.17
CA ASP A 327 -10.08 -18.16 3.47
C ASP A 327 -8.57 -17.91 3.56
N TRP A 328 -7.93 -18.27 4.68
CA TRP A 328 -6.48 -18.19 4.83
C TRP A 328 -5.76 -19.06 3.79
N ALA A 329 -6.19 -20.32 3.65
CA ALA A 329 -5.59 -21.25 2.71
C ALA A 329 -5.81 -20.77 1.27
N ALA A 330 -7.02 -20.30 0.94
CA ALA A 330 -7.35 -19.76 -0.37
C ALA A 330 -6.51 -18.52 -0.73
N TYR A 331 -6.27 -17.63 0.24
CA TYR A 331 -5.42 -16.46 0.05
C TYR A 331 -3.97 -16.85 -0.26
N MET A 332 -3.40 -17.76 0.54
CA MET A 332 -2.01 -18.21 0.36
C MET A 332 -1.82 -19.02 -0.93
N ASP A 333 -2.82 -19.83 -1.30
CA ASP A 333 -2.81 -20.53 -2.58
C ASP A 333 -2.83 -19.53 -3.76
N ASN A 334 -3.48 -18.38 -3.62
CA ASN A 334 -3.44 -17.31 -4.62
C ASN A 334 -2.06 -16.67 -4.76
N ILE A 335 -1.38 -16.37 -3.64
CA ILE A 335 0.02 -15.89 -3.66
C ILE A 335 0.90 -16.92 -4.37
N VAL A 336 0.81 -18.20 -4.00
CA VAL A 336 1.64 -19.27 -4.58
C VAL A 336 1.31 -19.50 -6.06
N ARG A 337 0.05 -19.37 -6.47
CA ARG A 337 -0.36 -19.35 -7.88
C ARG A 337 0.35 -18.21 -8.61
N GLY A 338 0.31 -17.00 -8.07
CA GLY A 338 1.00 -15.83 -8.64
C GLY A 338 2.52 -16.04 -8.79
N LEU A 339 3.18 -16.63 -7.78
CA LEU A 339 4.60 -16.96 -7.83
C LEU A 339 4.94 -17.94 -8.97
N ARG A 340 4.03 -18.90 -9.25
CA ARG A 340 4.21 -19.87 -10.33
C ARG A 340 3.94 -19.27 -11.70
N SER A 341 2.82 -18.56 -11.86
CA SER A 341 2.40 -18.03 -13.16
C SER A 341 3.30 -16.89 -13.65
N SER A 342 3.82 -16.07 -12.74
CA SER A 342 4.78 -15.00 -13.09
C SER A 342 6.19 -15.52 -13.37
N GLY A 343 6.54 -16.74 -12.95
CA GLY A 343 7.91 -17.23 -12.98
C GLY A 343 8.83 -16.56 -11.95
N TYR A 344 8.27 -16.03 -10.85
CA TYR A 344 9.06 -15.39 -9.79
C TYR A 344 10.20 -16.32 -9.31
N PRO A 345 11.47 -15.89 -9.23
CA PRO A 345 12.57 -16.79 -8.93
C PRO A 345 12.48 -17.37 -7.52
N ALA A 346 12.61 -18.70 -7.40
CA ALA A 346 12.56 -19.41 -6.10
C ALA A 346 13.60 -18.92 -5.09
N ARG A 347 14.74 -18.38 -5.55
CA ARG A 347 15.82 -17.84 -4.71
C ARG A 347 15.66 -16.35 -4.36
N ARG A 348 14.75 -15.64 -5.02
CA ARG A 348 14.52 -14.22 -4.76
C ARG A 348 13.60 -14.10 -3.56
N LEU A 349 13.99 -13.30 -2.58
CA LEU A 349 13.24 -13.19 -1.33
C LEU A 349 11.86 -12.55 -1.57
N LEU A 350 10.82 -13.19 -1.03
CA LEU A 350 9.48 -12.64 -0.89
C LEU A 350 9.28 -12.17 0.56
N TYR A 351 8.89 -10.92 0.75
CA TYR A 351 8.46 -10.43 2.06
C TYR A 351 6.93 -10.49 2.11
N LEU A 352 6.40 -11.14 3.14
CA LEU A 352 4.97 -11.28 3.35
C LEU A 352 4.58 -10.55 4.65
N GLU A 353 3.93 -9.41 4.52
CA GLU A 353 3.44 -8.62 5.65
C GLU A 353 1.97 -8.93 5.89
N GLY A 354 1.57 -9.06 7.16
CA GLY A 354 0.17 -9.25 7.52
C GLY A 354 -0.66 -8.05 7.08
N TRP A 355 -0.55 -6.92 7.79
CA TRP A 355 -1.36 -5.73 7.58
C TRP A 355 -0.52 -4.47 7.78
N ASN A 356 -0.91 -3.38 7.11
CA ASN A 356 -0.31 -2.06 7.34
C ASN A 356 -0.86 -1.41 8.62
N GLU A 357 -0.02 -0.67 9.34
CA GLU A 357 -0.40 0.24 10.44
C GLU A 357 -1.31 -0.36 11.54
N VAL A 358 -0.99 -1.56 12.04
CA VAL A 358 -1.77 -2.26 13.08
C VAL A 358 -1.86 -1.56 14.45
N TRP A 359 -1.17 -0.44 14.62
CA TRP A 359 -1.27 0.43 15.81
C TRP A 359 -2.19 1.63 15.59
N ASN A 360 -2.52 1.96 14.34
CA ASN A 360 -3.28 3.15 14.00
C ASN A 360 -4.76 2.93 14.32
N THR A 361 -5.36 3.91 14.98
CA THR A 361 -6.79 3.92 15.37
C THR A 361 -7.61 4.94 14.59
N ALA A 362 -7.00 5.56 13.58
CA ALA A 362 -7.74 6.28 12.55
C ALA A 362 -8.40 5.28 11.58
N GLN A 363 -9.57 5.64 11.08
CA GLN A 363 -10.23 4.89 10.02
C GLN A 363 -9.52 5.13 8.68
N PRO A 364 -9.32 4.12 7.82
CA PRO A 364 -9.78 2.72 7.93
C PRO A 364 -8.86 1.75 8.70
N TRP A 365 -7.65 2.17 9.09
CA TRP A 365 -6.63 1.31 9.71
C TRP A 365 -7.07 0.69 11.05
N ASP A 366 -7.94 1.39 11.77
CA ASP A 366 -8.45 1.01 13.08
C ASP A 366 -9.10 -0.38 13.15
N ARG A 367 -9.67 -0.87 12.05
CA ARG A 367 -10.23 -2.24 11.92
C ARG A 367 -9.23 -3.31 12.31
N MET A 368 -7.99 -3.17 11.84
CA MET A 368 -6.89 -4.11 12.13
C MET A 368 -6.50 -4.06 13.61
N SER A 369 -6.39 -2.85 14.14
CA SER A 369 -6.13 -2.61 15.56
C SER A 369 -7.19 -3.26 16.43
N TYR A 370 -8.47 -3.11 16.10
CA TYR A 370 -9.58 -3.74 16.84
C TYR A 370 -9.58 -5.26 16.70
N CYS A 371 -9.28 -5.79 15.52
CA CYS A 371 -9.19 -7.23 15.38
C CYS A 371 -8.03 -7.83 16.20
N GLY A 372 -6.86 -7.21 16.16
CA GLY A 372 -5.72 -7.58 17.01
C GLY A 372 -6.07 -7.52 18.50
N ARG A 373 -6.81 -6.49 18.94
CA ARG A 373 -7.32 -6.39 20.32
C ARG A 373 -8.28 -7.52 20.65
N GLY A 374 -9.23 -7.84 19.78
CA GLY A 374 -10.19 -8.92 19.99
C GLY A 374 -9.51 -10.27 20.20
N VAL A 375 -8.51 -10.59 19.38
CA VAL A 375 -7.71 -11.82 19.54
C VAL A 375 -6.91 -11.78 20.84
N ALA A 376 -6.26 -10.66 21.17
CA ALA A 376 -5.50 -10.54 22.41
C ALA A 376 -6.38 -10.71 23.67
N GLU A 377 -7.59 -10.12 23.67
CA GLU A 377 -8.55 -10.27 24.76
C GLU A 377 -9.01 -11.73 24.92
N ALA A 378 -9.31 -12.41 23.82
CA ALA A 378 -9.67 -13.84 23.83
C ALA A 378 -8.55 -14.74 24.38
N LEU A 379 -7.30 -14.31 24.24
CA LEU A 379 -6.10 -15.00 24.75
C LEU A 379 -5.67 -14.51 26.15
N GLY A 380 -6.47 -13.67 26.80
CA GLY A 380 -6.20 -13.17 28.15
C GLY A 380 -5.06 -12.15 28.25
N GLN A 381 -4.77 -11.41 27.17
CA GLN A 381 -3.70 -10.40 27.09
C GLN A 381 -4.24 -8.95 27.09
N GLY A 382 -5.51 -8.76 27.42
CA GLY A 382 -6.17 -7.45 27.37
C GLY A 382 -6.18 -6.87 25.95
N GLN A 383 -6.16 -5.54 25.83
CA GLN A 383 -6.26 -4.82 24.56
C GLN A 383 -4.91 -4.63 23.84
N ASN A 384 -3.98 -5.57 23.99
CA ASN A 384 -2.69 -5.51 23.31
C ASN A 384 -2.83 -5.90 21.83
N ALA A 385 -3.18 -4.93 20.97
CA ALA A 385 -3.38 -5.14 19.55
C ALA A 385 -2.20 -5.86 18.87
N SER A 386 -0.97 -5.45 19.20
CA SER A 386 0.25 -6.06 18.66
C SER A 386 0.37 -7.54 19.02
N TYR A 387 -0.08 -7.97 20.21
CA TYR A 387 -0.10 -9.38 20.56
C TYR A 387 -1.00 -10.21 19.62
N GLY A 388 -2.24 -9.76 19.39
CA GLY A 388 -3.13 -10.43 18.45
C GLY A 388 -2.59 -10.42 17.02
N TYR A 389 -1.98 -9.32 16.59
CA TYR A 389 -1.29 -9.23 15.29
C TYR A 389 -0.18 -10.26 15.14
N GLY A 390 0.68 -10.40 16.16
CA GLY A 390 1.74 -11.41 16.17
C GLY A 390 1.19 -12.83 16.07
N TYR A 391 0.11 -13.11 16.80
CA TYR A 391 -0.59 -14.40 16.78
C TYR A 391 -1.15 -14.74 15.40
N LEU A 392 -1.79 -13.76 14.74
CA LEU A 392 -2.35 -13.92 13.39
C LEU A 392 -1.26 -14.01 12.32
N THR A 393 -0.14 -13.30 12.49
CA THR A 393 1.04 -13.43 11.62
C THR A 393 1.67 -14.82 11.69
N ALA A 394 1.72 -15.44 12.87
CA ALA A 394 2.17 -16.83 13.02
C ALA A 394 1.25 -17.81 12.28
N HIS A 395 -0.07 -17.60 12.35
CA HIS A 395 -1.02 -18.39 11.58
C HIS A 395 -0.83 -18.22 10.07
N MET A 396 -0.69 -16.98 9.60
CA MET A 396 -0.37 -16.63 8.21
C MET A 396 0.87 -17.37 7.72
N MET A 397 1.93 -17.41 8.53
CA MET A 397 3.18 -18.11 8.21
C MET A 397 2.94 -19.61 7.99
N VAL A 398 2.18 -20.26 8.86
CA VAL A 398 1.83 -21.70 8.71
C VAL A 398 1.01 -21.94 7.43
N GLN A 399 0.08 -21.05 7.10
CA GLN A 399 -0.76 -21.18 5.91
C GLN A 399 0.03 -21.00 4.61
N MET A 400 0.99 -20.08 4.59
CA MET A 400 1.91 -19.90 3.47
C MET A 400 2.81 -21.13 3.26
N ASP A 401 3.39 -21.68 4.33
CA ASP A 401 4.18 -22.91 4.25
C ASP A 401 3.35 -24.09 3.70
N ALA A 402 2.12 -24.23 4.17
CA ALA A 402 1.19 -25.25 3.69
C ALA A 402 0.85 -25.06 2.19
N ALA A 403 0.63 -23.82 1.73
CA ALA A 403 0.38 -23.51 0.32
C ALA A 403 1.58 -23.86 -0.58
N LEU A 404 2.80 -23.49 -0.15
CA LEU A 404 4.03 -23.87 -0.83
C LEU A 404 4.20 -25.40 -0.92
N LYS A 405 3.90 -26.11 0.18
CA LYS A 405 3.92 -27.57 0.23
C LYS A 405 2.90 -28.19 -0.74
N ARG A 406 1.64 -27.73 -0.73
CA ARG A 406 0.59 -28.19 -1.67
C ARG A 406 1.00 -27.99 -3.13
N ALA A 407 1.63 -26.85 -3.43
CA ALA A 407 2.09 -26.53 -4.78
C ALA A 407 3.43 -27.19 -5.16
N ASN A 408 4.05 -27.98 -4.26
CA ASN A 408 5.40 -28.51 -4.41
C ASN A 408 6.43 -27.44 -4.83
N ARG A 409 6.33 -26.25 -4.22
CA ARG A 409 7.20 -25.11 -4.51
C ARG A 409 8.12 -24.84 -3.33
N ARG A 410 9.41 -24.64 -3.61
CA ARG A 410 10.34 -24.01 -2.68
C ARG A 410 10.45 -22.53 -3.02
N GLN A 411 10.47 -21.68 -2.00
CA GLN A 411 10.58 -20.23 -2.13
C GLN A 411 11.48 -19.71 -1.01
N ALA A 412 12.33 -18.73 -1.32
CA ALA A 412 12.94 -17.87 -0.31
C ALA A 412 11.89 -16.84 0.10
N TRP A 413 11.48 -16.84 1.37
CA TRP A 413 10.48 -15.92 1.89
C TRP A 413 10.67 -15.64 3.38
N THR A 414 10.04 -14.60 3.87
CA THR A 414 9.98 -14.22 5.28
C THR A 414 8.63 -13.60 5.59
N VAL A 415 8.14 -13.77 6.82
CA VAL A 415 7.03 -12.95 7.31
C VAL A 415 7.57 -11.69 7.97
N VAL A 416 6.87 -10.59 7.75
CA VAL A 416 7.22 -9.30 8.35
C VAL A 416 6.27 -8.97 9.49
N LEU A 417 6.84 -8.69 10.66
CA LEU A 417 6.14 -8.04 11.76
C LEU A 417 6.43 -6.53 11.69
N ALA A 418 5.53 -5.79 11.06
CA ALA A 418 5.61 -4.33 10.94
C ALA A 418 5.09 -3.65 12.21
N GLN A 419 5.85 -2.73 12.81
CA GLN A 419 5.55 -2.08 14.09
C GLN A 419 5.85 -0.58 14.10
N GLN A 420 5.23 0.14 15.03
CA GLN A 420 5.48 1.57 15.21
C GLN A 420 6.85 1.79 15.89
N ALA A 421 7.75 2.55 15.27
CA ALA A 421 9.09 2.78 15.81
C ALA A 421 9.10 3.48 17.17
N VAL A 422 8.13 4.37 17.43
CA VAL A 422 8.08 5.13 18.69
C VAL A 422 7.54 4.33 19.87
N ASN A 423 7.05 3.11 19.61
CA ASN A 423 6.44 2.26 20.62
C ASN A 423 7.09 0.88 20.61
N ILE A 424 8.21 0.74 21.34
CA ILE A 424 8.94 -0.53 21.47
C ILE A 424 8.08 -1.69 22.02
N TRP A 425 7.07 -1.37 22.84
CA TRP A 425 6.16 -2.36 23.42
C TRP A 425 5.29 -3.05 22.37
N SER A 426 5.03 -2.38 21.25
CA SER A 426 4.33 -2.97 20.11
C SER A 426 5.11 -4.18 19.56
N THR A 427 6.44 -4.04 19.38
CA THR A 427 7.32 -5.13 18.95
C THR A 427 7.37 -6.27 19.95
N ARG A 428 7.50 -5.97 21.24
CA ARG A 428 7.44 -6.99 22.31
C ARG A 428 6.12 -7.76 22.28
N GLY A 429 5.00 -7.05 22.16
CA GLY A 429 3.66 -7.63 22.05
C GLY A 429 3.55 -8.58 20.86
N ALA A 430 3.95 -8.13 19.67
CA ALA A 430 3.90 -8.93 18.45
C ALA A 430 4.77 -10.19 18.52
N LEU A 431 5.99 -10.09 19.01
CA LEU A 431 6.87 -11.25 19.16
C LEU A 431 6.31 -12.25 20.19
N ALA A 432 5.72 -11.77 21.29
CA ALA A 432 5.09 -12.62 22.30
C ALA A 432 3.86 -13.35 21.74
N GLY A 433 2.99 -12.64 21.01
CA GLY A 433 1.82 -13.21 20.34
C GLY A 433 2.19 -14.27 19.30
N PHE A 434 3.23 -14.00 18.52
CA PHE A 434 3.76 -14.94 17.53
C PHE A 434 4.23 -16.26 18.19
N LYS A 435 5.03 -16.18 19.27
CA LYS A 435 5.47 -17.38 20.00
C LYS A 435 4.31 -18.14 20.64
N ARG A 436 3.31 -17.40 21.15
CA ARG A 436 2.13 -18.01 21.79
C ARG A 436 1.38 -18.92 20.84
N TYR A 437 1.21 -18.52 19.58
CA TYR A 437 0.50 -19.31 18.57
C TYR A 437 1.02 -20.76 18.47
N PHE A 438 2.34 -20.94 18.45
CA PHE A 438 2.99 -22.25 18.39
C PHE A 438 2.91 -22.98 19.74
N THR A 439 3.10 -22.25 20.84
CA THR A 439 3.02 -22.80 22.21
C THR A 439 1.64 -23.40 22.50
N ASP A 440 0.56 -22.70 22.13
CA ASP A 440 -0.83 -23.19 22.27
C ASP A 440 -1.08 -24.50 21.51
N ARG A 441 -0.24 -24.82 20.52
CA ARG A 441 -0.34 -26.01 19.67
C ARG A 441 0.73 -27.05 19.98
N GLY A 442 1.47 -26.88 21.07
CA GLY A 442 2.52 -27.82 21.49
C GLY A 442 3.72 -27.86 20.54
N VAL A 443 3.97 -26.78 19.79
CA VAL A 443 5.10 -26.67 18.85
C VAL A 443 6.12 -25.67 19.40
N ASP A 444 7.41 -26.01 19.30
CA ASP A 444 8.49 -25.07 19.64
C ASP A 444 8.46 -23.87 18.66
N PRO A 445 8.32 -22.63 19.15
CA PRO A 445 8.37 -21.47 18.28
C PRO A 445 9.77 -21.18 17.70
N ALA A 446 10.85 -21.70 18.28
CA ALA A 446 12.22 -21.32 17.90
C ALA A 446 12.57 -21.54 16.42
N PRO A 447 12.21 -22.68 15.79
CA PRO A 447 12.46 -22.90 14.37
C PRO A 447 11.65 -22.00 13.45
N TRP A 448 10.53 -21.45 13.92
CA TRP A 448 9.66 -20.56 13.14
C TRP A 448 10.09 -19.10 13.28
N ILE A 449 10.35 -18.64 14.52
CA ILE A 449 10.63 -17.23 14.78
C ILE A 449 11.95 -16.75 14.17
N ARG A 450 12.94 -17.65 13.99
CA ARG A 450 14.20 -17.33 13.29
C ARG A 450 14.01 -16.86 11.85
N HIS A 451 12.85 -17.13 11.26
CA HIS A 451 12.48 -16.72 9.90
C HIS A 451 11.57 -15.49 9.88
N VAL A 452 11.39 -14.80 11.02
CA VAL A 452 10.57 -13.60 11.13
C VAL A 452 11.46 -12.37 11.04
N GLY A 453 11.14 -11.47 10.12
CA GLY A 453 11.72 -10.13 10.05
C GLY A 453 10.90 -9.13 10.85
N VAL A 454 11.49 -8.47 11.84
CA VAL A 454 10.87 -7.32 12.52
C VAL A 454 11.20 -6.06 11.74
N SER A 455 10.18 -5.30 11.37
CA SER A 455 10.35 -4.04 10.66
C SER A 455 9.60 -2.90 11.35
N VAL A 456 10.14 -1.69 11.24
CA VAL A 456 9.60 -0.49 11.90
C VAL A 456 9.40 0.67 10.94
N ALA A 457 8.54 1.62 11.30
CA ALA A 457 8.44 2.88 10.57
C ALA A 457 9.61 3.80 10.97
N GLY A 458 10.74 3.68 10.27
CA GLY A 458 12.02 4.36 10.53
C GLY A 458 12.05 5.83 10.10
N TYR A 459 11.09 6.63 10.59
CA TYR A 459 11.00 8.05 10.30
C TYR A 459 11.58 8.93 11.40
N TYR A 460 12.06 10.11 11.01
CA TYR A 460 12.16 11.26 11.92
C TYR A 460 10.92 12.12 11.65
N ALA A 461 10.03 12.21 12.63
CA ALA A 461 8.78 12.97 12.55
C ALA A 461 8.84 14.15 13.52
N LEU A 462 7.97 15.14 13.34
CA LEU A 462 7.77 16.20 14.33
C LEU A 462 9.00 17.11 14.55
N SER A 463 9.88 17.23 13.54
CA SER A 463 11.04 18.14 13.64
C SER A 463 10.62 19.61 13.75
N LEU A 464 9.46 19.96 13.20
CA LEU A 464 8.80 21.27 13.36
C LEU A 464 7.70 21.25 14.43
N SER A 465 7.69 20.25 15.31
CA SER A 465 6.72 20.25 16.40
C SER A 465 7.06 21.28 17.44
N ARG A 466 6.06 22.06 17.86
CA ARG A 466 6.26 23.03 18.95
C ARG A 466 6.65 22.37 20.27
N VAL A 467 6.35 21.08 20.47
CA VAL A 467 6.55 20.41 21.77
C VAL A 467 7.94 19.79 21.89
N HIS A 468 8.47 19.27 20.78
CA HIS A 468 9.69 18.48 20.81
C HIS A 468 10.72 18.83 19.73
N GLY A 469 10.35 19.65 18.74
CA GLY A 469 11.13 19.93 17.56
C GLY A 469 12.08 21.13 17.66
N PHE A 470 12.66 21.47 16.51
CA PHE A 470 13.35 22.72 16.25
C PHE A 470 12.45 23.91 16.62
N MET A 471 13.03 24.91 17.30
CA MET A 471 12.30 26.09 17.79
C MET A 471 11.07 25.77 18.66
N LYS A 472 11.18 24.74 19.51
CA LYS A 472 10.19 24.39 20.54
C LYS A 472 9.59 25.63 21.24
N ASN A 473 8.26 25.66 21.38
CA ASN A 473 7.49 26.76 21.95
C ASN A 473 6.26 26.27 22.75
N PRO A 474 5.73 27.07 23.70
CA PRO A 474 4.64 26.65 24.57
C PRO A 474 3.28 26.49 23.87
N ASP A 475 3.04 27.23 22.79
CA ASP A 475 1.77 27.24 22.05
C ASP A 475 2.00 27.43 20.54
N ASP A 476 0.95 27.13 19.75
CA ASP A 476 0.98 27.13 18.28
C ASP A 476 1.25 28.54 17.71
N GLN A 477 0.65 29.59 18.29
CA GLN A 477 0.76 30.96 17.79
C GLN A 477 2.16 31.53 18.00
N THR A 478 2.72 31.30 19.18
CA THR A 478 4.09 31.73 19.50
C THR A 478 5.10 30.98 18.65
N HIS A 479 4.92 29.66 18.44
CA HIS A 479 5.81 28.91 17.56
C HIS A 479 5.75 29.43 16.12
N LEU A 480 4.54 29.60 15.59
CA LEU A 480 4.30 30.10 14.24
C LEU A 480 4.95 31.47 14.04
N ALA A 481 4.74 32.41 14.98
CA ALA A 481 5.31 33.75 14.92
C ALA A 481 6.85 33.73 14.98
N ALA A 482 7.44 32.91 15.86
CA ALA A 482 8.89 32.78 16.00
C ALA A 482 9.53 32.23 14.73
N LEU A 483 8.95 31.16 14.15
CA LEU A 483 9.44 30.55 12.92
C LEU A 483 9.34 31.52 11.74
N LYS A 484 8.23 32.23 11.58
CA LYS A 484 8.06 33.26 10.55
C LYS A 484 9.08 34.39 10.69
N ALA A 485 9.31 34.86 11.91
CA ALA A 485 10.31 35.90 12.17
C ALA A 485 11.72 35.43 11.81
N ALA A 486 12.08 34.18 12.13
CA ALA A 486 13.37 33.61 11.76
C ALA A 486 13.54 33.45 10.24
N ILE A 487 12.52 32.90 9.55
CA ILE A 487 12.51 32.75 8.09
C ILE A 487 12.61 34.11 7.39
N ALA A 488 11.88 35.12 7.85
CA ALA A 488 11.92 36.46 7.27
C ALA A 488 13.27 37.16 7.49
N ALA A 489 13.93 36.91 8.62
CA ALA A 489 15.22 37.52 8.93
C ALA A 489 16.39 36.85 8.19
N ASP A 490 16.42 35.51 8.14
CA ASP A 490 17.48 34.74 7.49
C ASP A 490 16.95 33.35 7.07
N PRO A 491 16.35 33.22 5.88
CA PRO A 491 15.74 31.96 5.46
C PRO A 491 16.78 30.85 5.28
N ALA A 492 17.97 31.18 4.76
CA ALA A 492 19.06 30.23 4.55
C ALA A 492 19.72 29.79 5.87
N GLY A 493 19.97 30.74 6.78
CA GLY A 493 20.46 30.41 8.12
C GLY A 493 19.46 29.60 8.93
N THR A 494 18.16 29.87 8.81
CA THR A 494 17.10 29.08 9.45
C THR A 494 17.06 27.65 8.90
N ALA A 495 17.17 27.48 7.57
CA ALA A 495 17.28 26.17 6.92
C ALA A 495 18.50 25.39 7.43
N LYS A 496 19.66 26.04 7.48
CA LYS A 496 20.90 25.43 8.00
C LYS A 496 20.76 25.04 9.47
N ALA A 497 20.20 25.90 10.31
CA ALA A 497 20.01 25.65 11.74
C ALA A 497 19.07 24.46 11.98
N ARG A 498 17.99 24.34 11.20
CA ARG A 498 17.10 23.17 11.24
C ARG A 498 17.81 21.89 10.83
N ALA A 499 18.57 21.91 9.74
CA ALA A 499 19.33 20.73 9.31
C ALA A 499 20.41 20.33 10.33
N ASP A 500 21.10 21.29 10.95
CA ASP A 500 22.05 21.01 12.04
C ASP A 500 21.35 20.35 13.23
N TRP A 501 20.16 20.83 13.61
CA TRP A 501 19.37 20.24 14.67
C TRP A 501 18.95 18.80 14.32
N LEU A 502 18.40 18.57 13.12
CA LEU A 502 17.99 17.25 12.64
C LEU A 502 19.13 16.23 12.68
N ILE A 503 20.33 16.66 12.27
CA ILE A 503 21.51 15.79 12.14
C ILE A 503 22.16 15.46 13.48
N SER A 504 22.22 16.42 14.40
CA SER A 504 23.07 16.32 15.60
C SER A 504 22.33 16.28 16.95
N SER A 505 21.07 16.68 16.99
CA SER A 505 20.28 16.69 18.22
C SER A 505 19.95 15.26 18.67
N ASN A 506 19.75 15.06 19.98
CA ASN A 506 19.13 13.86 20.55
C ASN A 506 17.63 14.07 20.85
N GLY A 507 17.04 15.16 20.36
CA GLY A 507 15.63 15.48 20.49
C GLY A 507 14.73 14.51 19.72
N TYR A 508 13.46 14.44 20.13
CA TYR A 508 12.45 13.67 19.39
C TYR A 508 12.37 14.21 17.96
N GLY A 509 12.37 13.34 16.96
CA GLY A 509 12.35 13.78 15.56
C GLY A 509 13.71 14.14 14.97
N SER A 510 14.82 13.83 15.64
CA SER A 510 16.16 13.89 15.06
C SER A 510 16.63 12.54 14.50
N ILE A 511 17.68 12.57 13.67
CA ILE A 511 18.30 11.38 13.07
C ILE A 511 18.93 10.47 14.15
N PRO A 512 19.71 10.96 15.13
CA PRO A 512 20.22 10.12 16.22
C PRO A 512 19.12 9.42 17.02
N TRP A 513 18.01 10.12 17.28
CA TRP A 513 16.87 9.54 17.99
C TRP A 513 16.20 8.41 17.19
N ALA A 514 15.95 8.61 15.89
CA ALA A 514 15.40 7.58 15.02
C ALA A 514 16.31 6.34 14.93
N ALA A 515 17.63 6.54 14.80
CA ALA A 515 18.61 5.44 14.82
C ALA A 515 18.64 4.70 16.16
N GLY A 516 18.47 5.42 17.28
CA GLY A 516 18.36 4.85 18.62
C GLY A 516 17.13 3.96 18.78
N LEU A 517 15.96 4.42 18.32
CA LEU A 517 14.74 3.59 18.31
C LEU A 517 14.92 2.34 17.47
N ARG A 518 15.47 2.48 16.26
CA ARG A 518 15.80 1.34 15.39
C ARG A 518 16.67 0.29 16.10
N ALA A 519 17.71 0.73 16.80
CA ALA A 519 18.57 -0.16 17.58
C ALA A 519 17.84 -0.84 18.75
N MET A 520 16.90 -0.16 19.42
CA MET A 520 16.07 -0.78 20.46
C MET A 520 15.19 -1.89 19.87
N HIS A 521 14.54 -1.64 18.73
CA HIS A 521 13.73 -2.66 18.06
C HIS A 521 14.54 -3.84 17.57
N GLU A 522 15.76 -3.60 17.08
CA GLU A 522 16.70 -4.67 16.74
C GLU A 522 17.03 -5.54 17.95
N ALA A 523 17.33 -4.93 19.10
CA ALA A 523 17.63 -5.67 20.33
C ALA A 523 16.46 -6.57 20.76
N GLU A 524 15.21 -6.08 20.68
CA GLU A 524 14.02 -6.89 20.99
C GLU A 524 13.82 -8.04 20.01
N ALA A 525 14.00 -7.79 18.71
CA ALA A 525 13.89 -8.82 17.68
C ALA A 525 14.90 -9.95 17.92
N VAL A 526 16.17 -9.61 18.12
CA VAL A 526 17.26 -10.56 18.37
C VAL A 526 17.05 -11.32 19.67
N ALA A 527 16.66 -10.63 20.75
CA ALA A 527 16.37 -11.28 22.04
C ALA A 527 15.21 -12.29 21.94
N ALA A 528 14.24 -12.04 21.05
CA ALA A 528 13.16 -12.98 20.80
C ALA A 528 13.56 -14.17 19.90
N GLY A 529 14.72 -14.12 19.25
CA GLY A 529 15.17 -15.10 18.26
C GLY A 529 14.69 -14.82 16.83
N ALA A 530 14.10 -13.64 16.59
CA ALA A 530 13.84 -13.10 15.26
C ALA A 530 15.08 -12.34 14.74
N TYR A 531 14.99 -11.77 13.53
CA TYR A 531 16.00 -10.83 13.05
C TYR A 531 15.38 -9.46 12.77
N PHE A 532 16.20 -8.42 12.86
CA PHE A 532 15.79 -7.09 12.47
C PHE A 532 15.88 -6.93 10.95
N LEU A 533 14.73 -6.69 10.31
CA LEU A 533 14.63 -6.55 8.87
C LEU A 533 15.03 -5.15 8.40
N GLY A 534 14.76 -4.12 9.22
CA GLY A 534 14.94 -2.71 8.84
C GLY A 534 13.61 -1.97 8.80
N ASP A 535 13.51 -1.00 7.91
CA ASP A 535 12.36 -0.10 7.86
C ASP A 535 11.35 -0.56 6.78
N PHE A 536 10.05 -0.44 7.04
CA PHE A 536 8.98 -0.65 6.03
C PHE A 536 8.42 0.68 5.50
N GLU A 537 8.74 1.74 6.22
CA GLU A 537 8.41 3.14 5.99
C GLU A 537 9.56 3.93 6.56
N GLY A 538 10.06 4.94 5.85
CA GLY A 538 11.28 5.65 6.23
C GLY A 538 11.34 7.03 5.59
N GLU A 539 12.21 7.88 6.13
CA GLU A 539 12.27 9.32 5.89
C GLU A 539 11.04 10.09 6.43
N SER A 540 10.72 11.25 5.87
CA SER A 540 10.22 12.38 6.63
C SER A 540 8.70 12.38 6.74
N TYR A 541 8.18 12.10 7.95
CA TYR A 541 6.98 12.79 8.46
C TYR A 541 7.37 14.21 8.92
N ASP A 542 8.30 14.83 8.21
CA ASP A 542 8.81 16.16 8.49
C ASP A 542 7.87 17.20 7.88
N GLU A 543 6.58 16.92 7.92
CA GLU A 543 5.55 17.83 7.47
C GLU A 543 5.42 18.98 8.48
N PRO A 544 5.15 20.20 7.99
CA PRO A 544 4.65 21.25 8.86
C PRO A 544 3.43 20.77 9.65
N GLU A 545 3.37 21.11 10.94
CA GLU A 545 2.20 20.79 11.76
C GLU A 545 0.94 21.48 11.19
N TRP A 546 -0.24 20.91 11.47
CA TRP A 546 -1.53 21.32 10.90
C TRP A 546 -1.78 22.84 10.96
N TYR A 547 -1.36 23.53 12.02
CA TYR A 547 -1.54 24.97 12.19
C TYR A 547 -0.57 25.83 11.35
N MET A 548 0.48 25.23 10.80
CA MET A 548 1.42 25.88 9.87
C MET A 548 1.00 25.72 8.40
N ARG A 549 0.16 24.72 8.09
CA ARG A 549 -0.15 24.33 6.70
C ARG A 549 -0.87 25.41 5.89
N GLY A 550 -1.54 26.34 6.56
CA GLY A 550 -2.20 27.49 5.93
C GLY A 550 -1.31 28.73 5.75
N ASP A 551 -0.01 28.67 6.07
CA ASP A 551 0.90 29.83 5.95
C ASP A 551 1.88 29.68 4.77
N PRO A 552 1.68 30.42 3.66
CA PRO A 552 2.50 30.27 2.46
C PRO A 552 4.00 30.54 2.68
N ALA A 553 4.37 31.39 3.64
CA ALA A 553 5.78 31.71 3.87
C ALA A 553 6.53 30.51 4.47
N ILE A 554 5.87 29.74 5.34
CA ILE A 554 6.46 28.53 5.92
C ILE A 554 6.45 27.39 4.92
N ILE A 555 5.37 27.21 4.18
CA ILE A 555 5.27 26.16 3.17
C ILE A 555 6.36 26.31 2.11
N ASN A 556 6.46 27.48 1.48
CA ASN A 556 7.49 27.76 0.46
C ASN A 556 8.91 27.56 1.01
N TRP A 557 9.18 28.03 2.23
CA TRP A 557 10.50 27.83 2.87
C TRP A 557 10.78 26.35 3.17
N HIS A 558 9.77 25.60 3.62
CA HIS A 558 9.90 24.19 3.92
C HIS A 558 10.19 23.38 2.65
N GLU A 559 9.50 23.67 1.56
CA GLU A 559 9.75 23.09 0.24
C GLU A 559 11.18 23.39 -0.24
N ASP A 560 11.60 24.65 -0.19
CA ASP A 560 12.96 25.06 -0.59
C ASP A 560 14.03 24.39 0.27
N PHE A 561 13.77 24.21 1.58
CA PHE A 561 14.63 23.45 2.48
C PHE A 561 14.76 21.99 2.02
N VAL A 562 13.63 21.34 1.77
CA VAL A 562 13.53 19.93 1.38
C VAL A 562 14.22 19.69 0.03
N ALA A 563 13.92 20.50 -0.98
CA ALA A 563 14.47 20.37 -2.33
C ALA A 563 15.90 20.94 -2.46
N GLY A 564 16.35 21.73 -1.49
CA GLY A 564 17.63 22.43 -1.51
C GLY A 564 18.82 21.62 -0.95
N ALA A 565 19.95 22.32 -0.80
CA ALA A 565 21.20 21.73 -0.32
C ALA A 565 21.13 21.22 1.13
N GLU A 566 20.32 21.84 1.98
CA GLU A 566 20.15 21.41 3.38
C GLU A 566 19.31 20.13 3.48
N GLY A 567 18.25 19.99 2.69
CA GLY A 567 17.49 18.73 2.55
C GLY A 567 18.34 17.59 2.00
N GLU A 568 19.21 17.87 1.01
CA GLU A 568 20.22 16.92 0.54
C GLU A 568 21.13 16.46 1.69
N ARG A 569 21.63 17.40 2.49
CA ARG A 569 22.54 17.13 3.61
C ARG A 569 21.87 16.26 4.68
N VAL A 570 20.61 16.58 5.05
CA VAL A 570 19.80 15.79 6.00
C VAL A 570 19.57 14.39 5.46
N THR A 571 19.16 14.26 4.20
CA THR A 571 18.98 12.97 3.52
C THR A 571 20.26 12.14 3.60
N ARG A 572 21.41 12.69 3.19
CA ARG A 572 22.70 11.97 3.24
C ARG A 572 23.07 11.53 4.66
N ALA A 573 22.79 12.37 5.66
CA ALA A 573 23.05 12.05 7.06
C ALA A 573 22.14 10.93 7.57
N TRP A 574 20.85 10.94 7.20
CA TRP A 574 19.91 9.89 7.59
C TRP A 574 20.34 8.55 7.02
N VAL A 575 20.69 8.52 5.73
CA VAL A 575 21.21 7.36 5.03
C VAL A 575 22.44 6.78 5.72
N ALA A 576 23.40 7.66 6.02
CA ALA A 576 24.64 7.26 6.68
C ALA A 576 24.37 6.70 8.08
N ALA A 577 23.47 7.31 8.85
CA ALA A 577 23.09 6.86 10.18
C ALA A 577 22.38 5.51 10.15
N MET A 578 21.40 5.32 9.25
CA MET A 578 20.69 4.05 9.09
C MET A 578 21.63 2.92 8.68
N HIS A 579 22.54 3.18 7.73
CA HIS A 579 23.54 2.20 7.31
C HIS A 579 24.55 1.86 8.40
N ALA A 580 25.01 2.88 9.16
CA ALA A 580 25.94 2.69 10.26
C ALA A 580 25.32 1.91 11.43
N GLN A 581 24.03 2.13 11.70
CA GLN A 581 23.29 1.39 12.72
C GLN A 581 23.22 -0.10 12.36
N ASN A 582 22.79 -0.44 11.14
CA ASN A 582 22.78 -1.83 10.67
C ASN A 582 22.87 -1.91 9.14
N PRO A 583 24.03 -2.32 8.57
CA PRO A 583 24.24 -2.35 7.13
C PRO A 583 23.48 -3.48 6.41
N LYS A 584 22.93 -4.44 7.16
CA LYS A 584 22.14 -5.56 6.61
C LYS A 584 20.63 -5.30 6.62
N ALA A 585 20.20 -4.22 7.27
CA ALA A 585 18.80 -3.89 7.39
C ALA A 585 18.35 -2.99 6.22
N ILE A 586 17.09 -3.15 5.85
CA ILE A 586 16.41 -2.34 4.84
C ILE A 586 16.37 -0.88 5.31
N ALA A 587 16.61 0.03 4.39
CA ALA A 587 16.34 1.45 4.53
C ALA A 587 15.18 1.79 3.59
N ALA A 588 14.03 2.14 4.16
CA ALA A 588 12.84 2.45 3.39
C ALA A 588 12.90 3.86 2.82
N ASN A 589 12.58 3.98 1.55
CA ASN A 589 12.10 5.21 0.95
C ASN A 589 10.58 5.09 0.84
N TYR A 590 9.87 5.90 1.63
CA TYR A 590 8.42 5.93 1.62
C TYR A 590 7.93 7.37 1.62
N LEU A 591 7.22 7.77 0.57
CA LEU A 591 6.30 8.88 0.61
C LEU A 591 5.03 8.44 -0.14
N SER A 592 3.87 8.71 0.44
CA SER A 592 2.61 8.30 -0.17
C SER A 592 2.38 9.12 -1.43
N ILE A 593 1.98 8.46 -2.51
CA ILE A 593 1.33 9.09 -3.65
C ILE A 593 -0.04 9.58 -3.16
N HIS A 594 -0.10 10.72 -2.48
CA HIS A 594 -1.39 11.31 -2.13
C HIS A 594 -1.35 12.84 -2.02
N PRO A 595 -2.28 13.53 -2.71
CA PRO A 595 -2.63 14.90 -2.37
C PRO A 595 -3.48 14.85 -1.09
N PHE A 596 -2.90 15.18 0.05
CA PHE A 596 -3.67 15.91 1.07
C PHE A 596 -3.37 17.38 0.77
N ASP A 597 -3.98 17.98 -0.26
CA ASP A 597 -5.27 18.66 -0.09
C ASP A 597 -5.91 18.99 -1.46
N PRO A 598 -7.06 18.42 -1.85
CA PRO A 598 -7.81 18.86 -3.02
C PRO A 598 -8.67 20.12 -2.76
N GLU A 599 -8.72 20.63 -1.53
CA GLU A 599 -9.59 21.76 -1.16
C GLU A 599 -8.79 23.04 -0.90
N GLY A 600 -8.16 23.56 -1.97
CA GLY A 600 -7.95 25.01 -2.10
C GLY A 600 -6.52 25.53 -2.24
N SER A 601 -5.52 24.68 -2.53
CA SER A 601 -4.15 25.16 -2.74
C SER A 601 -3.99 25.84 -4.11
N ASP A 602 -3.26 26.93 -4.11
CA ASP A 602 -2.93 27.74 -5.27
C ASP A 602 -2.26 26.86 -6.35
N PRO A 603 -2.50 27.05 -7.66
CA PRO A 603 -1.69 26.41 -8.70
C PRO A 603 -0.17 26.66 -8.59
N ALA A 604 0.30 27.54 -7.69
CA ALA A 604 1.69 27.67 -7.29
C ALA A 604 2.17 26.67 -6.20
N ASP A 605 1.27 26.01 -5.46
CA ASP A 605 1.54 25.05 -4.36
C ASP A 605 1.85 23.62 -4.85
N VAL A 606 2.22 23.46 -6.13
CA VAL A 606 2.48 22.16 -6.77
C VAL A 606 3.68 21.41 -6.15
N ARG A 607 4.52 22.10 -5.38
CA ARG A 607 5.75 21.54 -4.79
C ARG A 607 5.55 20.78 -3.48
N LEU A 608 4.39 20.90 -2.81
CA LEU A 608 4.01 20.03 -1.69
C LEU A 608 3.43 18.68 -2.14
N LEU A 609 3.22 18.48 -3.46
CA LEU A 609 2.48 17.35 -4.00
C LEU A 609 3.38 16.24 -4.59
N ASP A 610 4.68 16.28 -4.27
CA ASP A 610 5.68 15.36 -4.80
C ASP A 610 5.47 13.94 -4.25
N PRO A 611 5.18 12.94 -5.12
CA PRO A 611 4.77 11.62 -4.65
C PRO A 611 5.93 10.75 -4.13
N TRP A 612 7.19 11.20 -4.24
CA TRP A 612 8.38 10.41 -3.91
C TRP A 612 9.52 11.26 -3.36
N TRP A 613 10.36 10.64 -2.53
CA TRP A 613 11.61 11.23 -2.04
C TRP A 613 12.57 11.60 -3.19
N ASP A 614 12.46 10.99 -4.35
CA ASP A 614 13.22 11.31 -5.56
C ASP A 614 12.43 12.07 -6.64
N GLY A 615 11.43 12.85 -6.21
CA GLY A 615 10.70 13.77 -7.09
C GLY A 615 9.98 13.06 -8.24
N TYR A 616 9.61 13.82 -9.28
CA TYR A 616 9.11 13.23 -10.52
C TYR A 616 10.22 12.42 -11.23
N TYR A 617 9.87 11.46 -12.09
CA TYR A 617 10.83 10.72 -12.91
C TYR A 617 11.87 11.64 -13.58
N GLY A 618 13.10 11.63 -13.07
CA GLY A 618 14.22 12.37 -13.64
C GLY A 618 14.43 13.78 -13.09
N GLU A 619 13.77 14.14 -11.97
CA GLU A 619 14.05 15.38 -11.27
C GLU A 619 15.43 15.39 -10.60
N ASP A 620 16.11 16.54 -10.62
CA ASP A 620 17.41 16.77 -9.98
C ASP A 620 17.28 17.77 -8.82
N ASN A 621 16.78 17.29 -7.68
CA ASN A 621 16.66 18.05 -6.45
C ASN A 621 17.59 17.50 -5.35
N GLY A 622 17.67 18.22 -4.22
CA GLY A 622 18.56 17.85 -3.12
C GLY A 622 18.31 16.44 -2.59
N ARG A 623 17.05 16.02 -2.53
CA ARG A 623 16.69 14.68 -2.09
C ARG A 623 17.11 13.61 -3.10
N THR A 624 16.87 13.80 -4.40
CA THR A 624 17.28 12.84 -5.45
C THR A 624 18.80 12.65 -5.47
N ARG A 625 19.55 13.75 -5.33
CA ARG A 625 21.02 13.73 -5.23
C ARG A 625 21.49 13.05 -3.94
N GLY A 626 20.81 13.31 -2.82
CA GLY A 626 21.08 12.72 -1.53
C GLY A 626 20.91 11.19 -1.56
N LEU A 627 19.79 10.73 -2.11
CA LEU A 627 19.43 9.33 -2.32
C LEU A 627 20.32 8.59 -3.31
N GLY A 628 20.74 9.28 -4.38
CA GLY A 628 21.43 8.67 -5.52
C GLY A 628 22.68 7.87 -5.15
N SER A 629 23.33 8.18 -4.03
CA SER A 629 24.49 7.41 -3.53
C SER A 629 24.11 6.01 -3.03
N MET A 630 22.90 5.82 -2.50
CA MET A 630 22.39 4.53 -2.01
C MET A 630 21.90 3.61 -3.12
N LEU A 631 21.39 4.20 -4.18
CA LEU A 631 20.66 3.50 -5.21
C LEU A 631 21.59 2.71 -6.16
N ARG A 632 21.03 1.70 -6.84
CA ARG A 632 21.71 1.04 -7.96
C ARG A 632 21.89 2.07 -9.09
N ARG A 633 22.99 1.90 -9.83
CA ARG A 633 23.26 2.64 -11.07
C ARG A 633 22.65 1.90 -12.25
#